data_AF-A0A7X0GUF5-F1
#
_entry.id   AF-A0A7X0GUF5-F1
#
_cell.length_a   1.000
_cell.length_b   1.000
_cell.length_c   1.000
_cell.angle_alpha   90.00
_cell.angle_beta   90.00
_cell.angle_gamma   90.00
#
_symmetry.space_group_name_H-M   'P 1'
#
loop_
_entity.id
_entity.type
_entity.pdbx_description
1 polymer ?
#
loop_
_entity_poly.entity_id
_entity_poly.type
_entity_poly.pdbx_seq_one_letter_code
_entity_poly.pdbx_strand_id
1 'polypeptide(L)'
;MRIGRAEIGRRAFLGNSGMTGPGRSVPDGGLVGVLSATPKKAKKGTSYLGLPPVKLPRAAADGDQSRTYEPPARLLWARGLVELCRIVPVFCSAGLAVLTIAALCALGAWAPLLSGLVLLAAGGGAALVSIVAKWALVGRHRSGEHPLWSSFVWRNELADTFVEVLAVPWLAGAVPGTPVMTAWLRGLGTRIGRGVWVESYWLPETDLVTLRDAVTVNRGCVLQTHLFHDRILRTDTVVLREGATLGPGGIVLPGSTIGARTTLGPASLVMAAESVPDDTRWLGNPIEAWRP
;
A
#
# COMPACT_ATOMS: atom_id res chain seq x y z
N MET A 1 0.78 3.59 29.38
CA MET A 1 1.83 3.36 28.37
C MET A 1 2.82 2.33 28.92
N ARG A 2 3.13 1.24 28.20
CA ARG A 2 4.17 0.27 28.60
C ARG A 2 5.38 0.47 27.70
N ILE A 3 6.54 0.69 28.29
CA ILE A 3 7.82 0.89 27.59
C ILE A 3 8.73 -0.28 27.95
N GLY A 4 9.45 -0.81 26.98
CA GLY A 4 10.41 -1.89 27.20
C GLY A 4 11.14 -2.28 25.93
N ARG A 5 12.19 -3.08 26.07
CA ARG A 5 13.09 -3.48 24.99
C ARG A 5 12.36 -4.33 23.94
N ALA A 6 12.52 -3.98 22.66
CA ALA A 6 12.09 -4.77 21.52
C ALA A 6 13.32 -5.07 20.65
N GLU A 7 13.43 -6.29 20.16
CA GLU A 7 14.58 -6.73 19.36
C GLU A 7 14.15 -7.34 18.03
N ILE A 8 14.94 -7.10 16.98
CA ILE A 8 14.77 -7.68 15.66
C ILE A 8 16.07 -8.40 15.30
N GLY A 9 15.98 -9.72 15.08
CA GLY A 9 17.10 -10.59 14.79
C GLY A 9 17.67 -10.41 13.38
N ARG A 10 18.76 -11.13 13.08
CA ARG A 10 19.41 -11.08 11.77
C ARG A 10 18.53 -11.72 10.71
N ARG A 11 18.39 -11.05 9.56
CA ARG A 11 17.50 -11.48 8.46
C ARG A 11 16.03 -11.68 8.90
N ALA A 12 15.64 -11.10 10.03
CA ALA A 12 14.25 -11.09 10.45
C ALA A 12 13.46 -10.05 9.64
N PHE A 13 12.16 -10.28 9.49
CA PHE A 13 11.25 -9.39 8.77
C PHE A 13 10.06 -9.01 9.66
N LEU A 14 9.75 -7.72 9.69
CA LEU A 14 8.56 -7.17 10.32
C LEU A 14 7.75 -6.49 9.21
N GLY A 15 6.59 -7.05 8.88
CA GLY A 15 5.72 -6.57 7.82
C GLY A 15 4.98 -5.29 8.20
N ASN A 16 4.29 -4.72 7.21
CA ASN A 16 3.53 -3.48 7.37
C ASN A 16 2.51 -3.60 8.52
N SER A 17 2.45 -2.58 9.39
CA SER A 17 1.56 -2.60 10.58
C SER A 17 1.82 -3.78 11.55
N GLY A 18 2.94 -4.50 11.42
CA GLY A 18 3.40 -5.49 12.37
C GLY A 18 4.06 -4.83 13.58
N MET A 19 3.84 -5.36 14.79
CA MET A 19 4.41 -4.81 16.02
C MET A 19 5.28 -5.81 16.79
N THR A 20 6.45 -5.36 17.20
CA THR A 20 7.26 -6.01 18.25
C THR A 20 7.10 -5.21 19.53
N GLY A 21 6.10 -5.60 20.33
CA GLY A 21 5.80 -4.92 21.58
C GLY A 21 6.92 -5.07 22.65
N PRO A 22 6.83 -4.31 23.76
CA PRO A 22 7.80 -4.36 24.86
C PRO A 22 8.07 -5.78 25.37
N GLY A 23 9.35 -6.14 25.50
CA GLY A 23 9.81 -7.45 25.96
C GLY A 23 9.68 -8.57 24.93
N ARG A 24 9.46 -8.25 23.64
CA ARG A 24 9.37 -9.23 22.55
C ARG A 24 10.57 -9.12 21.63
N SER A 25 10.94 -10.24 21.02
CA SER A 25 12.04 -10.33 20.06
C SER A 25 11.58 -11.11 18.84
N VAL A 26 11.80 -10.55 17.64
CA VAL A 26 11.65 -11.31 16.39
C VAL A 26 12.96 -12.06 16.18
N PRO A 27 12.95 -13.40 16.15
CA PRO A 27 14.16 -14.19 16.12
C PRO A 27 14.85 -14.15 14.75
N ASP A 28 16.12 -14.56 14.69
CA ASP A 28 16.86 -14.64 13.43
C ASP A 28 16.08 -15.41 12.36
N GLY A 29 15.99 -14.84 11.17
CA GLY A 29 15.24 -15.38 10.03
C GLY A 29 13.73 -15.51 10.28
N GLY A 30 13.20 -14.97 11.37
CA GLY A 30 11.76 -14.97 11.68
C GLY A 30 11.02 -13.88 10.92
N LEU A 31 9.74 -14.13 10.65
CA LEU A 31 8.86 -13.17 9.97
C LEU A 31 7.64 -12.90 10.85
N VAL A 32 7.29 -11.63 11.04
CA VAL A 32 6.00 -11.20 11.59
C VAL A 32 5.29 -10.44 10.49
N GLY A 33 4.17 -10.98 10.01
CA GLY A 33 3.48 -10.46 8.85
C GLY A 33 2.63 -9.23 9.13
N VAL A 34 1.81 -8.87 8.15
CA VAL A 34 1.00 -7.65 8.19
C VAL A 34 -0.01 -7.66 9.35
N LEU A 35 -0.27 -6.50 9.96
CA LEU A 35 -1.23 -6.34 11.07
C LEU A 35 -1.00 -7.29 12.26
N SER A 36 0.21 -7.82 12.43
CA SER A 36 0.47 -8.93 13.37
C SER A 36 1.27 -8.46 14.58
N ALA A 37 1.20 -9.21 15.68
CA ALA A 37 2.04 -8.94 16.84
C ALA A 37 3.03 -10.07 17.09
N THR A 38 4.29 -9.72 17.38
CA THR A 38 5.33 -10.72 17.68
C THR A 38 4.90 -11.58 18.86
N PRO A 39 4.89 -12.92 18.77
CA PRO A 39 4.51 -13.77 19.90
C PRO A 39 5.58 -13.75 21.00
N LYS A 40 5.18 -14.03 22.25
CA LYS A 40 6.10 -14.04 23.41
C LYS A 40 7.23 -15.08 23.28
N LYS A 41 6.97 -16.20 22.60
CA LYS A 41 7.92 -17.31 22.40
C LYS A 41 8.08 -17.59 20.90
N ALA A 42 8.63 -16.63 20.17
CA ALA A 42 8.92 -16.77 18.74
C ALA A 42 10.10 -17.73 18.51
N LYS A 43 10.03 -18.61 17.51
CA LYS A 43 11.10 -19.56 17.16
C LYS A 43 11.90 -19.07 15.94
N LYS A 44 13.21 -19.34 15.90
CA LYS A 44 14.07 -19.00 14.75
C LYS A 44 13.52 -19.60 13.46
N GLY A 45 13.61 -18.85 12.36
CA GLY A 45 13.15 -19.28 11.04
C GLY A 45 11.64 -19.42 10.85
N THR A 46 10.81 -19.15 11.87
CA THR A 46 9.34 -19.28 11.77
C THR A 46 8.65 -17.97 11.40
N SER A 47 7.59 -18.08 10.63
CA SER A 47 6.73 -16.97 10.21
C SER A 47 5.45 -16.95 11.05
N TYR A 48 5.03 -15.75 11.46
CA TYR A 48 3.83 -15.51 12.26
C TYR A 48 2.95 -14.46 11.59
N LEU A 49 1.64 -14.65 11.64
CA LEU A 49 0.65 -13.69 11.15
C LEU A 49 -0.59 -13.72 12.04
N GLY A 50 -1.25 -12.58 12.20
CA GLY A 50 -2.50 -12.46 12.94
C GLY A 50 -2.37 -11.91 14.35
N LEU A 51 -3.53 -11.65 14.93
CA LEU A 51 -3.77 -11.36 16.32
C LEU A 51 -5.05 -12.14 16.77
N PRO A 52 -4.91 -13.30 17.42
CA PRO A 52 -3.68 -13.87 17.98
C PRO A 52 -2.68 -14.39 16.92
N PRO A 53 -1.37 -14.42 17.20
CA PRO A 53 -0.36 -14.82 16.22
C PRO A 53 -0.44 -16.31 15.88
N VAL A 54 -0.70 -16.62 14.62
CA VAL A 54 -0.72 -17.98 14.04
C VAL A 54 0.58 -18.21 13.27
N LYS A 55 1.11 -19.43 13.30
CA LYS A 55 2.29 -19.81 12.51
C LYS A 55 1.89 -19.99 11.05
N LEU A 56 2.65 -19.38 10.14
CA LEU A 56 2.53 -19.64 8.72
C LEU A 56 3.51 -20.73 8.28
N PRO A 57 3.09 -21.68 7.43
CA PRO A 57 3.99 -22.59 6.75
C PRO A 57 5.03 -21.79 5.95
N ARG A 58 6.30 -22.16 6.09
CA ARG A 58 7.39 -21.56 5.32
C ARG A 58 7.87 -22.54 4.27
N ALA A 59 7.74 -22.18 3.00
CA ALA A 59 8.55 -22.75 1.94
C ALA A 59 9.67 -21.74 1.68
N ALA A 60 10.91 -22.04 2.09
CA ALA A 60 12.03 -21.21 1.70
C ALA A 60 12.12 -21.25 0.16
N ALA A 61 12.02 -20.09 -0.48
CA ALA A 61 12.18 -20.04 -1.93
C ALA A 61 13.66 -20.22 -2.25
N ASP A 62 14.01 -21.37 -2.82
CA ASP A 62 15.37 -21.67 -3.29
C ASP A 62 15.60 -20.86 -4.58
N GLY A 63 16.15 -19.66 -4.44
CA GLY A 63 16.34 -18.70 -5.52
C GLY A 63 17.72 -18.07 -5.49
N ASP A 64 18.16 -17.54 -6.63
CA ASP A 64 19.46 -16.88 -6.82
C ASP A 64 19.67 -15.76 -5.78
N GLN A 65 20.59 -16.00 -4.83
CA GLN A 65 20.88 -15.09 -3.73
C GLN A 65 21.53 -13.77 -4.19
N SER A 66 22.10 -13.73 -5.40
CA SER A 66 22.80 -12.57 -5.94
C SER A 66 21.89 -11.40 -6.30
N ARG A 67 20.56 -11.60 -6.32
CA ARG A 67 19.56 -10.54 -6.53
C ARG A 67 18.65 -10.31 -5.33
N THR A 68 18.97 -10.94 -4.20
CA THR A 68 18.23 -10.82 -2.94
C THR A 68 19.16 -10.38 -1.81
N TYR A 69 20.15 -11.21 -1.44
CA TYR A 69 21.03 -10.99 -0.29
C TYR A 69 22.40 -10.40 -0.63
N GLU A 70 22.99 -10.78 -1.77
CA GLU A 70 24.37 -10.42 -2.14
C GLU A 70 24.42 -9.75 -3.52
N PRO A 71 23.88 -8.53 -3.66
CA PRO A 71 23.87 -7.82 -4.94
C PRO A 71 25.28 -7.46 -5.41
N PRO A 72 25.63 -7.65 -6.68
CA PRO A 72 26.89 -7.15 -7.22
C PRO A 72 26.93 -5.61 -7.19
N ALA A 73 28.13 -5.04 -7.07
CA ALA A 73 28.33 -3.59 -6.91
C ALA A 73 27.62 -2.72 -7.97
N ARG A 74 27.50 -3.22 -9.21
CA ARG A 74 26.75 -2.53 -10.28
C ARG A 74 25.28 -2.28 -9.93
N LEU A 75 24.63 -3.21 -9.22
CA LEU A 75 23.23 -3.06 -8.80
C LEU A 75 23.12 -2.10 -7.60
N LEU A 76 24.14 -2.04 -6.74
CA LEU A 76 24.23 -1.01 -5.69
C LEU A 76 24.26 0.39 -6.30
N TRP A 77 25.13 0.63 -7.29
CA TRP A 77 25.21 1.92 -7.99
C TRP A 77 23.93 2.25 -8.76
N ALA A 78 23.37 1.27 -9.49
CA ALA A 78 22.12 1.48 -10.22
C ALA A 78 20.95 1.81 -9.28
N ARG A 79 20.85 1.13 -8.15
CA ARG A 79 19.87 1.45 -7.11
C ARG A 79 20.12 2.85 -6.54
N GLY A 80 21.36 3.19 -6.22
CA GLY A 80 21.74 4.51 -5.74
C GLY A 80 21.31 5.63 -6.69
N LEU A 81 21.48 5.44 -8.01
CA LEU A 81 21.03 6.40 -9.01
C LEU A 81 19.50 6.58 -9.00
N VAL A 82 18.74 5.49 -8.88
CA VAL A 82 17.27 5.55 -8.77
C VAL A 82 16.83 6.23 -7.46
N GLU A 83 17.54 5.97 -6.35
CA GLU A 83 17.29 6.65 -5.08
C GLU A 83 17.53 8.16 -5.16
N LEU A 84 18.57 8.60 -5.89
CA LEU A 84 18.78 10.03 -6.13
C LEU A 84 17.61 10.66 -6.88
N CYS A 85 16.97 9.93 -7.80
CA CYS A 85 15.77 10.43 -8.50
C CYS A 85 14.57 10.69 -7.56
N ARG A 86 14.55 10.17 -6.33
CA ARG A 86 13.48 10.48 -5.35
C ARG A 86 13.47 11.95 -4.92
N ILE A 87 14.53 12.70 -5.20
CA ILE A 87 14.53 14.16 -5.00
C ILE A 87 13.62 14.88 -6.00
N VAL A 88 13.33 14.27 -7.16
CA VAL A 88 12.52 14.89 -8.22
C VAL A 88 11.08 15.16 -7.73
N PRO A 89 10.34 14.19 -7.16
CA PRO A 89 9.04 14.47 -6.52
C PRO A 89 9.08 15.60 -5.49
N VAL A 90 10.17 15.70 -4.71
CA VAL A 90 10.34 16.76 -3.69
C VAL A 90 10.45 18.12 -4.35
N PHE A 91 11.29 18.26 -5.38
CA PHE A 91 11.40 19.50 -6.14
C PHE A 91 10.11 19.86 -6.89
N CYS A 92 9.40 18.88 -7.44
CA CYS A 92 8.09 19.11 -8.04
C CYS A 92 7.09 19.64 -6.98
N SER A 93 7.09 19.08 -5.78
CA SER A 93 6.19 19.48 -4.68
C SER A 93 6.53 20.89 -4.18
N ALA A 94 7.82 21.20 -4.01
CA ALA A 94 8.30 22.53 -3.66
C ALA A 94 7.99 23.56 -4.76
N GLY A 95 8.22 23.22 -6.03
CA GLY A 95 7.89 24.06 -7.18
C GLY A 95 6.39 24.34 -7.25
N LEU A 96 5.55 23.33 -7.05
CA LEU A 96 4.10 23.49 -6.98
C LEU A 96 3.68 24.41 -5.83
N ALA A 97 4.32 24.32 -4.66
CA ALA A 97 4.08 25.24 -3.56
C ALA A 97 4.41 26.69 -3.91
N VAL A 98 5.59 26.92 -4.50
CA VAL A 98 6.00 28.26 -4.93
C VAL A 98 5.02 28.82 -5.97
N LEU A 99 4.63 28.02 -6.96
CA LEU A 99 3.67 28.42 -7.98
C LEU A 99 2.29 28.72 -7.38
N THR A 100 1.83 27.91 -6.43
CA THR A 100 0.55 28.11 -5.72
C THR A 100 0.56 29.43 -4.96
N ILE A 101 1.62 29.69 -4.19
CA ILE A 101 1.78 30.94 -3.44
C ILE A 101 1.85 32.14 -4.40
N ALA A 102 2.63 32.04 -5.47
CA ALA A 102 2.74 33.09 -6.48
C ALA A 102 1.37 33.40 -7.12
N ALA A 103 0.58 32.38 -7.45
CA ALA A 103 -0.78 32.56 -7.98
C ALA A 103 -1.69 33.28 -6.97
N LEU A 104 -1.65 32.88 -5.69
CA LEU A 104 -2.43 33.54 -4.64
C LEU A 104 -2.01 35.00 -4.45
N CYS A 105 -0.71 35.30 -4.46
CA CYS A 105 -0.21 36.68 -4.40
C CYS A 105 -0.66 37.51 -5.60
N ALA A 106 -0.62 36.93 -6.81
CA ALA A 106 -1.06 37.61 -8.04
C ALA A 106 -2.57 37.94 -8.03
N LEU A 107 -3.39 37.16 -7.34
CA LEU A 107 -4.82 37.43 -7.18
C LEU A 107 -5.11 38.61 -6.23
N GLY A 108 -4.14 39.01 -5.40
CA GLY A 108 -4.27 40.13 -4.46
C GLY A 108 -5.53 40.03 -3.59
N ALA A 109 -6.39 41.04 -3.64
CA ALA A 109 -7.62 41.10 -2.86
C ALA A 109 -8.63 39.97 -3.17
N TRP A 110 -8.54 39.34 -4.35
CA TRP A 110 -9.42 38.23 -4.74
C TRP A 110 -8.96 36.87 -4.19
N ALA A 111 -7.75 36.79 -3.63
CA ALA A 111 -7.17 35.54 -3.16
C ALA A 111 -8.05 34.79 -2.15
N PRO A 112 -8.69 35.42 -1.13
CA PRO A 112 -9.56 34.70 -0.20
C PRO A 112 -10.73 34.01 -0.91
N LEU A 113 -11.33 34.66 -1.91
CA LEU A 113 -12.48 34.13 -2.65
C LEU A 113 -12.10 33.00 -3.61
N LEU A 114 -10.93 33.09 -4.24
CA LEU A 114 -10.50 32.17 -5.30
C LEU A 114 -9.49 31.11 -4.82
N SER A 115 -9.04 31.17 -3.57
CA SER A 115 -8.02 30.26 -3.01
C SER A 115 -8.39 28.78 -3.16
N GLY A 116 -9.64 28.41 -2.94
CA GLY A 116 -10.12 27.04 -3.11
C GLY A 116 -9.92 26.52 -4.53
N LEU A 117 -10.16 27.34 -5.55
CA LEU A 117 -9.94 26.96 -6.95
C LEU A 117 -8.45 26.80 -7.26
N VAL A 118 -7.60 27.69 -6.72
CA VAL A 118 -6.14 27.58 -6.87
C VAL A 118 -5.62 26.29 -6.23
N LEU A 119 -6.06 25.97 -5.00
CA LEU A 119 -5.66 24.76 -4.30
C LEU A 119 -6.18 23.49 -5.00
N LEU A 120 -7.41 23.50 -5.51
CA LEU A 120 -7.96 22.41 -6.32
C LEU A 120 -7.16 22.21 -7.61
N ALA A 121 -6.76 23.29 -8.29
CA ALA A 121 -5.92 23.23 -9.48
C ALA A 121 -4.52 22.67 -9.15
N ALA A 122 -3.91 23.11 -8.05
CA ALA A 122 -2.62 22.59 -7.59
C ALA A 122 -2.72 21.08 -7.26
N GLY A 123 -3.74 20.66 -6.52
CA GLY A 123 -4.01 19.25 -6.23
C GLY A 123 -4.23 18.42 -7.50
N GLY A 124 -5.00 18.94 -8.46
CA GLY A 124 -5.19 18.32 -9.77
C GLY A 124 -3.88 18.18 -10.55
N GLY A 125 -3.02 19.19 -10.51
CA GLY A 125 -1.68 19.16 -11.10
C GLY A 125 -0.78 18.09 -10.46
N ALA A 126 -0.71 18.04 -9.13
CA ALA A 126 0.03 17.02 -8.38
C ALA A 126 -0.44 15.60 -8.73
N ALA A 127 -1.75 15.39 -8.79
CA ALA A 127 -2.34 14.12 -9.18
C ALA A 127 -2.01 13.73 -10.62
N LEU A 128 -2.08 14.67 -11.56
CA LEU A 128 -1.70 14.43 -12.95
C LEU A 128 -0.22 14.05 -13.08
N VAL A 129 0.67 14.75 -12.37
CA VAL A 129 2.11 14.42 -12.34
C VAL A 129 2.34 13.00 -11.82
N SER A 130 1.63 12.59 -10.75
CA SER A 130 1.74 11.22 -10.23
C SER A 130 1.27 10.16 -11.25
N ILE A 131 0.19 10.44 -11.99
CA ILE A 131 -0.31 9.57 -13.06
C ILE A 131 0.73 9.44 -14.17
N VAL A 132 1.24 10.57 -14.67
CA VAL A 132 2.26 10.59 -15.72
C VAL A 132 3.52 9.84 -15.27
N ALA A 133 3.99 10.07 -14.04
CA ALA A 133 5.14 9.38 -13.49
C ALA A 133 4.93 7.87 -13.40
N LYS A 134 3.77 7.41 -12.91
CA LYS A 134 3.42 5.98 -12.85
C LYS A 134 3.50 5.34 -14.23
N TRP A 135 2.88 5.95 -15.24
CA TRP A 135 2.84 5.39 -16.60
C TRP A 135 4.20 5.45 -17.29
N ALA A 136 4.99 6.50 -17.06
CA ALA A 136 6.32 6.64 -17.64
C ALA A 136 7.35 5.67 -17.02
N LEU A 137 7.31 5.47 -15.69
CA LEU A 137 8.29 4.67 -14.97
C LEU A 137 7.97 3.18 -15.01
N VAL A 138 6.71 2.82 -14.75
CA VAL A 138 6.27 1.43 -14.55
C VAL A 138 5.43 0.93 -15.72
N GLY A 139 4.57 1.80 -16.26
CA GLY A 139 3.57 1.40 -17.25
C GLY A 139 2.39 0.69 -16.57
N ARG A 140 2.02 -0.49 -17.08
CA ARG A 140 0.94 -1.31 -16.53
C ARG A 140 1.49 -2.36 -15.56
N HIS A 141 1.05 -2.37 -14.31
CA HIS A 141 1.41 -3.43 -13.38
C HIS A 141 0.85 -4.78 -13.84
N ARG A 142 1.65 -5.83 -13.68
CA ARG A 142 1.27 -7.22 -13.95
C ARG A 142 1.60 -8.06 -12.73
N SER A 143 0.81 -9.11 -12.50
CA SER A 143 1.14 -10.12 -11.48
C SER A 143 2.42 -10.86 -11.88
N GLY A 144 3.26 -11.15 -10.90
CA GLY A 144 4.52 -11.83 -11.11
C GLY A 144 5.44 -11.82 -9.89
N GLU A 145 6.63 -12.37 -10.07
CA GLU A 145 7.67 -12.41 -9.05
C GLU A 145 8.87 -11.57 -9.48
N HIS A 146 9.31 -10.68 -8.60
CA HIS A 146 10.41 -9.77 -8.85
C HIS A 146 11.39 -9.80 -7.67
N PRO A 147 12.67 -10.14 -7.87
CA PRO A 147 13.64 -10.05 -6.80
C PRO A 147 13.83 -8.58 -6.38
N LEU A 148 14.20 -8.35 -5.11
CA LEU A 148 14.39 -7.02 -4.54
C LEU A 148 15.32 -6.14 -5.38
N TRP A 149 16.41 -6.72 -5.89
CA TRP A 149 17.37 -6.00 -6.75
C TRP A 149 16.98 -6.04 -8.23
N SER A 150 15.73 -5.72 -8.53
CA SER A 150 15.22 -5.61 -9.89
C SER A 150 14.79 -4.18 -10.23
N SER A 151 15.03 -3.80 -11.48
CA SER A 151 14.62 -2.49 -12.01
C SER A 151 13.10 -2.27 -11.88
N PHE A 152 12.28 -3.33 -11.92
CA PHE A 152 10.85 -3.22 -11.69
C PHE A 152 10.55 -2.67 -10.30
N VAL A 153 11.09 -3.30 -9.24
CA VAL A 153 10.88 -2.87 -7.84
C VAL A 153 11.31 -1.41 -7.65
N TRP A 154 12.46 -1.03 -8.21
CA TRP A 154 12.99 0.32 -7.99
C TRP A 154 12.19 1.41 -8.72
N ARG A 155 11.74 1.12 -9.95
CA ARG A 155 10.86 2.03 -10.70
C ARG A 155 9.48 2.12 -10.05
N ASN A 156 8.98 1.02 -9.51
CA ASN A 156 7.73 0.95 -8.77
C ASN A 156 7.77 1.85 -7.52
N GLU A 157 8.80 1.69 -6.69
CA GLU A 157 8.99 2.52 -5.49
C GLU A 157 9.23 4.00 -5.82
N LEU A 158 9.95 4.30 -6.92
CA LEU A 158 10.10 5.68 -7.37
C LEU A 158 8.76 6.29 -7.81
N ALA A 159 7.94 5.55 -8.55
CA ALA A 159 6.60 5.98 -8.92
C ALA A 159 5.70 6.20 -7.69
N ASP A 160 5.79 5.32 -6.69
CA ASP A 160 5.10 5.45 -5.42
C ASP A 160 5.53 6.71 -4.65
N THR A 161 6.81 7.08 -4.73
CA THR A 161 7.30 8.35 -4.16
C THR A 161 6.60 9.57 -4.77
N PHE A 162 6.26 9.57 -6.07
CA PHE A 162 5.45 10.64 -6.67
C PHE A 162 4.04 10.67 -6.08
N VAL A 163 3.45 9.51 -5.77
CA VAL A 163 2.14 9.47 -5.09
C VAL A 163 2.26 10.04 -3.68
N GLU A 164 3.20 9.57 -2.87
CA GLU A 164 3.34 9.94 -1.46
C GLU A 164 3.79 11.40 -1.23
N VAL A 165 4.62 11.95 -2.11
CA VAL A 165 5.20 13.30 -1.93
C VAL A 165 4.39 14.40 -2.65
N LEU A 166 3.65 14.04 -3.72
CA LEU A 166 2.81 14.97 -4.48
C LEU A 166 1.33 14.68 -4.30
N ALA A 167 0.84 13.56 -4.82
CA ALA A 167 -0.60 13.36 -4.92
C ALA A 167 -1.28 13.29 -3.54
N VAL A 168 -0.65 12.63 -2.56
CA VAL A 168 -1.22 12.47 -1.22
C VAL A 168 -1.34 13.79 -0.45
N PRO A 169 -0.27 14.62 -0.29
CA PRO A 169 -0.38 15.86 0.47
C PRO A 169 -1.23 16.93 -0.24
N TRP A 170 -1.21 16.97 -1.57
CA TRP A 170 -1.86 18.02 -2.35
C TRP A 170 -3.30 17.71 -2.77
N LEU A 171 -3.68 16.42 -2.86
CA LEU A 171 -5.02 16.02 -3.30
C LEU A 171 -5.61 14.89 -2.46
N ALA A 172 -5.03 13.68 -2.50
CA ALA A 172 -5.69 12.47 -2.05
C ALA A 172 -6.03 12.49 -0.54
N GLY A 173 -5.21 13.16 0.27
CA GLY A 173 -5.48 13.37 1.70
C GLY A 173 -6.69 14.26 1.98
N ALA A 174 -7.04 15.18 1.08
CA ALA A 174 -8.14 16.13 1.24
C ALA A 174 -9.47 15.66 0.63
N VAL A 175 -9.44 14.65 -0.25
CA VAL A 175 -10.62 14.21 -1.01
C VAL A 175 -11.06 12.74 -0.78
N PRO A 176 -10.88 12.13 0.42
CA PRO A 176 -11.36 10.76 0.66
C PRO A 176 -12.89 10.67 0.51
N GLY A 177 -13.37 9.57 -0.06
CA GLY A 177 -14.81 9.33 -0.26
C GLY A 177 -15.44 10.14 -1.41
N THR A 178 -14.65 10.92 -2.16
CA THR A 178 -15.17 11.74 -3.25
C THR A 178 -15.00 11.08 -4.63
N PRO A 179 -15.77 11.51 -5.65
CA PRO A 179 -15.53 11.09 -7.03
C PRO A 179 -14.12 11.42 -7.54
N VAL A 180 -13.48 12.49 -7.03
CA VAL A 180 -12.12 12.91 -7.41
C VAL A 180 -11.09 11.83 -7.03
N MET A 181 -11.20 11.24 -5.83
CA MET A 181 -10.35 10.12 -5.42
C MET A 181 -10.47 8.95 -6.40
N THR A 182 -11.70 8.55 -6.75
CA THR A 182 -11.90 7.44 -7.68
C THR A 182 -11.43 7.76 -9.11
N ALA A 183 -11.53 9.01 -9.55
CA ALA A 183 -11.04 9.44 -10.86
C ALA A 183 -9.51 9.37 -10.92
N TRP A 184 -8.82 9.85 -9.88
CA TRP A 184 -7.37 9.77 -9.79
C TRP A 184 -6.86 8.32 -9.73
N LEU A 185 -7.47 7.48 -8.89
CA LEU A 185 -7.12 6.04 -8.81
C LEU A 185 -7.37 5.31 -10.14
N ARG A 186 -8.44 5.65 -10.88
CA ARG A 186 -8.65 5.14 -12.25
C ARG A 186 -7.54 5.59 -13.19
N GLY A 187 -7.10 6.85 -13.09
CA GLY A 187 -5.98 7.39 -13.85
C GLY A 187 -4.67 6.66 -13.56
N LEU A 188 -4.45 6.23 -12.32
CA LEU A 188 -3.32 5.38 -11.95
C LEU A 188 -3.45 3.95 -12.48
N GLY A 189 -4.66 3.43 -12.70
CA GLY A 189 -4.89 2.13 -13.35
C GLY A 189 -5.91 1.24 -12.66
N THR A 190 -6.40 1.62 -11.48
CA THR A 190 -7.40 0.85 -10.73
C THR A 190 -8.69 0.73 -11.52
N ARG A 191 -9.26 -0.48 -11.59
CA ARG A 191 -10.55 -0.72 -12.25
C ARG A 191 -11.66 -0.44 -11.24
N ILE A 192 -12.33 0.70 -11.37
CA ILE A 192 -13.33 1.16 -10.39
C ILE A 192 -14.72 1.29 -11.04
N GLY A 193 -15.68 0.55 -10.52
CA GLY A 193 -17.11 0.57 -10.89
C GLY A 193 -17.87 1.84 -10.50
N ARG A 194 -19.17 1.83 -10.71
CA ARG A 194 -20.10 2.93 -10.37
C ARG A 194 -20.43 2.92 -8.87
N GLY A 195 -20.57 4.11 -8.28
CA GLY A 195 -20.97 4.26 -6.87
C GLY A 195 -19.93 3.76 -5.86
N VAL A 196 -18.69 3.53 -6.27
CA VAL A 196 -17.62 3.07 -5.39
C VAL A 196 -17.17 4.19 -4.46
N TRP A 197 -17.10 3.90 -3.16
CA TRP A 197 -16.62 4.79 -2.10
C TRP A 197 -15.22 4.37 -1.67
N VAL A 198 -14.24 5.27 -1.74
CA VAL A 198 -12.84 4.97 -1.37
C VAL A 198 -12.27 6.08 -0.50
N GLU A 199 -11.87 5.75 0.72
CA GLU A 199 -11.21 6.64 1.68
C GLU A 199 -9.74 6.28 1.92
N SER A 200 -9.15 5.46 1.05
CA SER A 200 -7.74 5.07 1.13
C SER A 200 -7.05 5.22 -0.21
N TYR A 201 -5.79 5.66 -0.17
CA TYR A 201 -4.91 5.69 -1.34
C TYR A 201 -3.94 4.49 -1.35
N TRP A 202 -3.94 3.64 -0.31
CA TRP A 202 -3.01 2.53 -0.14
C TRP A 202 -3.36 1.34 -1.05
N LEU A 203 -3.19 1.56 -2.35
CA LEU A 203 -3.41 0.61 -3.46
C LEU A 203 -2.11 0.59 -4.32
N PRO A 204 -1.02 -0.06 -3.87
CA PRO A 204 0.31 0.14 -4.46
C PRO A 204 0.38 -0.19 -5.97
N GLU A 205 0.06 -1.43 -6.36
CA GLU A 205 0.02 -1.83 -7.76
C GLU A 205 -1.40 -1.65 -8.32
N THR A 206 -1.79 -0.39 -8.52
CA THR A 206 -3.14 0.04 -8.91
C THR A 206 -3.80 -0.80 -10.03
N ASP A 207 -3.10 -1.20 -11.09
CA ASP A 207 -3.69 -2.01 -12.18
C ASP A 207 -4.13 -3.42 -11.77
N LEU A 208 -3.66 -3.90 -10.61
CA LEU A 208 -4.00 -5.20 -10.03
C LEU A 208 -5.22 -5.13 -9.11
N VAL A 209 -5.73 -3.92 -8.83
CA VAL A 209 -6.92 -3.72 -8.00
C VAL A 209 -8.17 -3.58 -8.87
N THR A 210 -9.20 -4.36 -8.55
CA THR A 210 -10.53 -4.25 -9.17
C THR A 210 -11.59 -4.06 -8.09
N LEU A 211 -12.28 -2.91 -8.15
CA LEU A 211 -13.42 -2.56 -7.31
C LEU A 211 -14.67 -2.53 -8.19
N ARG A 212 -15.61 -3.46 -7.98
CA ARG A 212 -16.89 -3.49 -8.71
C ARG A 212 -17.86 -2.44 -8.17
N ASP A 213 -19.06 -2.37 -8.76
CA ASP A 213 -20.05 -1.35 -8.43
C ASP A 213 -20.43 -1.37 -6.94
N ALA A 214 -20.68 -0.20 -6.36
CA ALA A 214 -21.05 0.00 -4.95
C ALA A 214 -20.07 -0.55 -3.90
N VAL A 215 -18.82 -0.88 -4.28
CA VAL A 215 -17.78 -1.27 -3.32
C VAL A 215 -17.46 -0.11 -2.37
N THR A 216 -17.24 -0.42 -1.10
CA THR A 216 -16.81 0.54 -0.07
C THR A 216 -15.45 0.13 0.51
N VAL A 217 -14.45 1.00 0.36
CA VAL A 217 -13.13 0.89 0.98
C VAL A 217 -12.97 2.02 1.99
N ASN A 218 -13.07 1.69 3.28
CA ASN A 218 -13.06 2.70 4.35
C ASN A 218 -11.65 3.23 4.67
N ARG A 219 -11.58 4.25 5.53
CA ARG A 219 -10.32 4.88 5.95
C ARG A 219 -9.31 3.88 6.51
N GLY A 220 -8.03 4.09 6.15
CA GLY A 220 -6.92 3.31 6.67
C GLY A 220 -6.87 1.88 6.14
N CYS A 221 -7.75 1.51 5.20
CA CYS A 221 -7.68 0.21 4.56
C CYS A 221 -6.44 0.11 3.66
N VAL A 222 -5.88 -1.09 3.56
CA VAL A 222 -4.75 -1.38 2.67
C VAL A 222 -5.17 -2.50 1.71
N LEU A 223 -5.24 -2.20 0.42
CA LEU A 223 -5.41 -3.22 -0.62
C LEU A 223 -4.01 -3.61 -1.09
N GLN A 224 -3.41 -4.53 -0.35
CA GLN A 224 -2.03 -4.94 -0.54
C GLN A 224 -1.95 -5.92 -1.70
N THR A 225 -1.43 -5.45 -2.83
CA THR A 225 -1.26 -6.21 -4.08
C THR A 225 0.07 -6.94 -4.18
N HIS A 226 0.95 -6.78 -3.19
CA HIS A 226 2.20 -7.54 -3.14
C HIS A 226 2.57 -8.03 -1.74
N LEU A 227 3.36 -9.10 -1.68
CA LEU A 227 4.02 -9.57 -0.46
C LEU A 227 5.52 -9.71 -0.71
N PHE A 228 6.31 -9.33 0.29
CA PHE A 228 7.73 -9.65 0.33
C PHE A 228 7.94 -10.96 1.10
N HIS A 229 8.42 -11.99 0.41
CA HIS A 229 8.89 -13.21 1.03
C HIS A 229 10.33 -13.48 0.57
N ASP A 230 11.25 -13.68 1.52
CA ASP A 230 12.67 -13.91 1.24
C ASP A 230 13.29 -12.90 0.22
N ARG A 231 12.88 -11.62 0.31
CA ARG A 231 13.30 -10.52 -0.60
C ARG A 231 12.88 -10.71 -2.07
N ILE A 232 11.84 -11.49 -2.31
CA ILE A 232 11.12 -11.56 -3.59
C ILE A 232 9.78 -10.86 -3.38
N LEU A 233 9.52 -9.84 -4.20
CA LEU A 233 8.23 -9.19 -4.34
C LEU A 233 7.34 -10.10 -5.19
N ARG A 234 6.29 -10.66 -4.59
CA ARG A 234 5.25 -11.39 -5.31
C ARG A 234 4.03 -10.51 -5.41
N THR A 235 3.61 -10.18 -6.64
CA THR A 235 2.46 -9.33 -6.91
C THR A 235 1.29 -10.16 -7.44
N ASP A 236 0.08 -9.85 -6.98
CA ASP A 236 -1.15 -10.49 -7.46
C ASP A 236 -2.35 -9.54 -7.30
N THR A 237 -3.47 -9.91 -7.91
CA THR A 237 -4.70 -9.13 -7.96
C THR A 237 -5.42 -9.07 -6.63
N VAL A 238 -6.16 -8.00 -6.42
CA VAL A 238 -7.12 -7.86 -5.32
C VAL A 238 -8.46 -7.45 -5.92
N VAL A 239 -9.49 -8.26 -5.69
CA VAL A 239 -10.81 -8.04 -6.29
C VAL A 239 -11.88 -7.91 -5.20
N LEU A 240 -12.58 -6.78 -5.18
CA LEU A 240 -13.78 -6.58 -4.38
C LEU A 240 -14.98 -6.59 -5.32
N ARG A 241 -15.91 -7.54 -5.11
CA ARG A 241 -17.13 -7.68 -5.92
C ARG A 241 -18.21 -6.69 -5.51
N GLU A 242 -19.30 -6.66 -6.28
CA GLU A 242 -20.35 -5.67 -6.18
C GLU A 242 -20.89 -5.54 -4.74
N GLY A 243 -20.95 -4.32 -4.21
CA GLY A 243 -21.44 -4.05 -2.86
C GLY A 243 -20.56 -4.57 -1.72
N ALA A 244 -19.35 -5.09 -1.99
CA ALA A 244 -18.44 -5.53 -0.94
C ALA A 244 -17.95 -4.34 -0.11
N THR A 245 -17.87 -4.52 1.21
CA THR A 245 -17.43 -3.49 2.15
C THR A 245 -16.20 -3.96 2.93
N LEU A 246 -15.12 -3.19 2.85
CA LEU A 246 -13.94 -3.34 3.69
C LEU A 246 -14.00 -2.32 4.83
N GLY A 247 -14.19 -2.80 6.06
CA GLY A 247 -14.26 -1.96 7.25
C GLY A 247 -12.95 -1.21 7.55
N PRO A 248 -13.01 -0.09 8.29
CA PRO A 248 -11.86 0.77 8.54
C PRO A 248 -10.64 0.02 9.07
N GLY A 249 -9.45 0.37 8.57
CA GLY A 249 -8.19 -0.30 8.94
C GLY A 249 -8.06 -1.75 8.46
N GLY A 250 -8.97 -2.22 7.61
CA GLY A 250 -8.93 -3.57 7.05
C GLY A 250 -7.80 -3.74 6.02
N ILE A 251 -7.20 -4.91 5.98
CA ILE A 251 -6.10 -5.24 5.07
C ILE A 251 -6.49 -6.46 4.25
N VAL A 252 -6.29 -6.34 2.94
CA VAL A 252 -6.58 -7.39 1.97
C VAL A 252 -5.29 -7.76 1.26
N LEU A 253 -4.87 -9.02 1.38
CA LEU A 253 -3.61 -9.52 0.82
C LEU A 253 -3.74 -9.98 -0.65
N PRO A 254 -2.62 -10.16 -1.36
CA PRO A 254 -2.63 -10.44 -2.80
C PRO A 254 -3.32 -11.77 -3.15
N GLY A 255 -3.94 -11.82 -4.32
CA GLY A 255 -4.63 -12.98 -4.86
C GLY A 255 -6.04 -13.18 -4.27
N SER A 256 -6.47 -12.31 -3.36
CA SER A 256 -7.74 -12.46 -2.68
C SER A 256 -8.93 -11.86 -3.45
N THR A 257 -10.09 -12.46 -3.24
CA THR A 257 -11.37 -11.98 -3.77
C THR A 257 -12.38 -11.85 -2.65
N ILE A 258 -13.00 -10.68 -2.52
CA ILE A 258 -14.11 -10.44 -1.60
C ILE A 258 -15.42 -10.57 -2.35
N GLY A 259 -16.27 -11.47 -1.87
CA GLY A 259 -17.58 -11.77 -2.44
C GLY A 259 -18.52 -10.57 -2.52
N ALA A 260 -19.54 -10.68 -3.38
CA ALA A 260 -20.54 -9.64 -3.56
C ALA A 260 -21.37 -9.45 -2.29
N ARG A 261 -21.68 -8.20 -1.93
CA ARG A 261 -22.46 -7.80 -0.74
C ARG A 261 -21.89 -8.34 0.58
N THR A 262 -20.60 -8.68 0.59
CA THR A 262 -19.90 -9.19 1.76
C THR A 262 -19.32 -8.04 2.57
N THR A 263 -19.46 -8.13 3.90
CA THR A 263 -18.96 -7.11 4.83
C THR A 263 -17.81 -7.66 5.65
N LEU A 264 -16.64 -7.03 5.54
CA LEU A 264 -15.51 -7.22 6.44
C LEU A 264 -15.57 -6.14 7.52
N GLY A 265 -15.53 -6.53 8.78
CA GLY A 265 -15.52 -5.62 9.91
C GLY A 265 -14.21 -4.82 10.04
N PRO A 266 -14.13 -3.87 10.97
CA PRO A 266 -12.94 -3.04 11.16
C PRO A 266 -11.71 -3.87 11.55
N ALA A 267 -10.53 -3.41 11.13
CA ALA A 267 -9.24 -4.05 11.39
C ALA A 267 -9.16 -5.54 11.00
N SER A 268 -9.93 -5.93 10.00
CA SER A 268 -9.95 -7.31 9.48
C SER A 268 -8.75 -7.58 8.57
N LEU A 269 -8.18 -8.80 8.63
CA LEU A 269 -7.12 -9.25 7.72
C LEU A 269 -7.60 -10.42 6.85
N VAL A 270 -7.73 -10.17 5.56
CA VAL A 270 -7.99 -11.22 4.54
C VAL A 270 -6.66 -11.79 4.08
N MET A 271 -6.54 -13.11 4.09
CA MET A 271 -5.33 -13.84 3.77
C MET A 271 -5.02 -13.83 2.27
N ALA A 272 -3.75 -14.05 1.93
CA ALA A 272 -3.34 -14.15 0.53
C ALA A 272 -4.04 -15.34 -0.14
N ALA A 273 -4.46 -15.16 -1.39
CA ALA A 273 -5.22 -16.14 -2.18
C ALA A 273 -6.55 -16.61 -1.54
N GLU A 274 -7.08 -15.87 -0.57
CA GLU A 274 -8.37 -16.19 0.06
C GLU A 274 -9.56 -15.69 -0.78
N SER A 275 -10.57 -16.54 -0.96
CA SER A 275 -11.84 -16.16 -1.61
C SER A 275 -12.95 -16.14 -0.59
N VAL A 276 -13.40 -14.95 -0.22
CA VAL A 276 -14.50 -14.75 0.75
C VAL A 276 -15.84 -14.91 0.01
N PRO A 277 -16.77 -15.77 0.49
CA PRO A 277 -18.05 -16.00 -0.18
C PRO A 277 -18.93 -14.74 -0.27
N ASP A 278 -19.85 -14.72 -1.23
CA ASP A 278 -20.86 -13.68 -1.38
C ASP A 278 -21.85 -13.68 -0.19
N ASP A 279 -22.49 -12.55 0.09
CA ASP A 279 -23.56 -12.39 1.09
C ASP A 279 -23.17 -12.79 2.53
N THR A 280 -21.89 -12.66 2.88
CA THR A 280 -21.38 -13.05 4.20
C THR A 280 -20.82 -11.89 5.01
N ARG A 281 -20.57 -12.12 6.30
CA ARG A 281 -19.95 -11.15 7.21
C ARG A 281 -18.76 -11.78 7.90
N TRP A 282 -17.66 -11.05 7.95
CA TRP A 282 -16.41 -11.54 8.54
C TRP A 282 -15.76 -10.47 9.39
N LEU A 283 -15.05 -10.90 10.42
CA LEU A 283 -14.30 -10.03 11.31
C LEU A 283 -13.10 -10.80 11.85
N GLY A 284 -11.98 -10.12 12.05
CA GLY A 284 -10.84 -10.68 12.75
C GLY A 284 -9.55 -10.59 11.96
N ASN A 285 -8.47 -11.00 12.61
CA ASN A 285 -7.14 -10.95 12.05
C ASN A 285 -6.38 -12.26 12.39
N PRO A 286 -6.44 -13.29 11.53
CA PRO A 286 -7.17 -13.38 10.26
C PRO A 286 -8.69 -13.37 10.41
N ILE A 287 -9.41 -13.11 9.32
CA ILE A 287 -10.88 -13.07 9.33
C ILE A 287 -11.50 -14.42 9.68
N GLU A 288 -12.58 -14.38 10.47
CA GLU A 288 -13.47 -15.50 10.74
C GLU A 288 -14.93 -15.06 10.58
N ALA A 289 -15.85 -16.03 10.49
CA ALA A 289 -17.28 -15.74 10.34
C ALA A 289 -17.77 -14.84 11.49
N TRP A 290 -18.30 -13.68 11.14
CA TRP A 290 -18.75 -12.68 12.11
C TRP A 290 -20.08 -13.11 12.70
N ARG A 291 -20.02 -13.83 13.82
CA ARG A 291 -21.20 -14.24 14.59
C ARG A 291 -21.71 -13.04 15.43
N PRO A 292 -23.03 -12.86 15.53
CA PRO A 292 -23.63 -11.82 16.36
C PRO A 292 -23.34 -11.99 17.84
#